data_AF-A0A7H9AVG1-F1
#
_entry.id   AF-A0A7H9AVG1-F1
#
_cell.length_a   1.000
_cell.length_b   1.000
_cell.length_c   1.000
_cell.angle_alpha   90.00
_cell.angle_beta   90.00
_cell.angle_gamma   90.00
#
_symmetry.space_group_name_H-M   'P 1'
#
loop_
_entity.id
_entity.type
_entity.pdbx_description
1 polymer ?
#
loop_
_entity_poly.entity_id
_entity_poly.type
_entity_poly.pdbx_seq_one_letter_code
_entity_poly.pdbx_strand_id
1 'polypeptide(L)'
;MSFDLQKVFDENLDLYEILEFGNDVPREQLTPSAIKKQYRTLALLYHPDKQPDNPQSLHKFHLISLATHVLGDSSLRDAYNGWLRNRESHETNDKVRTAHINKLHKREADASRISNDENAPNVQQIQKYGETLRKLKHFKMSYGDWKNLRESTNSSENSQPVHKFYDSSTLRIELINDDPTVADKLTLKTFLSRLFEVQELYDLYYSSRNDFQNDETIVAYAVLMSPQEAQQLFQRWTERRNTEGWKSIIDIAPRIPLHYYAGFTDRVDLNPKIAAMVNNDTIVIE
;
A
#
# COMPACT_ATOMS: atom_id res chain seq x y z
N MET A 1 43.51 18.83 41.16
CA MET A 1 42.61 17.66 41.18
C MET A 1 43.36 16.52 41.87
N SER A 2 42.67 15.71 42.69
CA SER A 2 43.29 14.52 43.30
C SER A 2 43.67 13.53 42.19
N PHE A 3 44.82 12.85 42.33
CA PHE A 3 45.27 11.80 41.41
C PHE A 3 44.21 10.70 41.24
N ASP A 4 43.53 10.37 42.34
CA ASP A 4 42.48 9.36 42.38
C ASP A 4 41.27 9.74 41.53
N LEU A 5 40.91 11.01 41.51
CA LEU A 5 39.77 11.53 40.76
C LEU A 5 40.09 11.63 39.25
N GLN A 6 41.34 11.92 38.91
CA GLN A 6 41.82 11.87 37.53
C GLN A 6 41.78 10.44 36.98
N LYS A 7 42.22 9.46 37.77
CA LYS A 7 42.14 8.04 37.40
C LYS A 7 40.70 7.60 37.11
N VAL A 8 39.74 8.04 37.94
CA VAL A 8 38.31 7.74 37.73
C VAL A 8 37.79 8.31 36.42
N PHE A 9 38.24 9.51 36.04
CA PHE A 9 37.83 10.15 34.78
C PHE A 9 38.46 9.46 33.56
N ASP A 10 39.74 9.11 33.64
CA ASP A 10 40.47 8.45 32.54
C ASP A 10 39.94 7.03 32.28
N GLU A 11 39.62 6.29 33.36
CA GLU A 11 39.06 4.93 33.28
C GLU A 11 37.52 4.91 33.17
N ASN A 12 36.87 6.08 33.21
CA ASN A 12 35.42 6.27 33.07
C ASN A 12 34.59 5.37 34.02
N LEU A 13 35.03 5.28 35.28
CA LEU A 13 34.47 4.35 36.27
C LEU A 13 33.20 4.89 36.93
N ASP A 14 32.15 4.07 37.04
CA ASP A 14 31.00 4.39 37.90
C ASP A 14 31.26 3.92 39.36
N LEU A 15 31.61 4.87 40.22
CA LEU A 15 31.91 4.62 41.63
C LEU A 15 30.71 4.11 42.42
N TYR A 16 29.48 4.44 42.02
CA TYR A 16 28.28 3.96 42.69
C TYR A 16 28.01 2.49 42.33
N GLU A 17 28.27 2.12 41.08
CA GLU A 17 28.17 0.73 40.61
C GLU A 17 29.24 -0.16 41.25
N ILE A 18 30.47 0.34 41.40
CA ILE A 18 31.57 -0.39 42.07
C ILE A 18 31.25 -0.72 43.52
N LEU A 19 30.49 0.14 44.21
CA LEU A 19 30.02 -0.12 45.58
C LEU A 19 28.69 -0.87 45.63
N GLU A 20 28.20 -1.34 44.48
CA GLU A 20 26.95 -2.10 44.34
C GLU A 20 25.74 -1.34 44.93
N PHE A 21 25.76 -0.01 44.86
CA PHE A 21 24.56 0.77 45.14
C PHE A 21 23.62 0.62 43.95
N GLY A 22 22.56 -0.17 44.14
CA GLY A 22 21.54 -0.35 43.11
C GLY A 22 20.89 0.98 42.69
N ASN A 23 20.36 1.01 41.47
CA ASN A 23 19.69 2.18 40.89
C ASN A 23 18.42 2.61 41.67
N ASP A 24 17.97 1.81 42.63
CA ASP A 24 16.76 2.05 43.42
C ASP A 24 16.93 3.17 44.45
N VAL A 25 18.16 3.46 44.88
CA VAL A 25 18.44 4.53 45.84
C VAL A 25 19.01 5.74 45.10
N PRO A 26 18.34 6.91 45.16
CA PRO A 26 18.87 8.10 44.52
C PRO A 26 20.22 8.49 45.14
N ARG A 27 21.20 8.78 44.29
CA ARG A 27 22.60 9.06 44.66
C ARG A 27 22.74 10.24 45.64
N GLU A 28 21.77 11.15 45.64
CA GLU A 28 21.69 12.30 46.55
C GLU A 28 21.34 11.91 48.00
N GLN A 29 20.65 10.78 48.20
CA GLN A 29 20.25 10.29 49.53
C GLN A 29 21.30 9.39 50.19
N LEU A 30 22.38 9.04 49.48
CA LEU A 30 23.46 8.20 50.01
C LEU A 30 24.31 8.98 51.02
N THR A 31 24.17 8.68 52.30
CA THR A 31 24.97 9.29 53.36
C THR A 31 26.39 8.70 53.40
N PRO A 32 27.41 9.45 53.87
CA PRO A 32 28.77 8.91 54.06
C PRO A 32 28.82 7.68 54.97
N SER A 33 27.87 7.56 55.91
CA SER A 33 27.73 6.38 56.78
C SER A 33 27.33 5.12 55.98
N ALA A 34 26.41 5.26 55.03
CA ALA A 34 26.00 4.17 54.15
C ALA A 34 27.16 3.69 53.26
N ILE A 35 27.93 4.62 52.70
CA ILE A 35 29.12 4.33 51.89
C ILE A 35 30.17 3.56 52.71
N LYS A 36 30.44 4.00 53.95
CA LYS A 36 31.37 3.29 54.85
C LYS A 36 30.86 1.91 55.26
N LYS A 37 29.55 1.74 55.44
CA LYS A 37 28.94 0.44 55.74
C LYS A 37 29.14 -0.54 54.58
N GLN A 38 28.88 -0.08 53.36
CA GLN A 38 29.02 -0.88 52.15
C GLN A 38 30.48 -1.20 51.82
N TYR A 39 31.40 -0.27 52.09
CA TYR A 39 32.84 -0.56 52.05
C TYR A 39 33.20 -1.75 52.93
N ARG A 40 32.74 -1.77 54.19
CA ARG A 40 33.09 -2.84 55.14
C ARG A 40 32.59 -4.21 54.68
N THR A 41 31.39 -4.27 54.13
CA THR A 41 30.82 -5.54 53.62
C THR A 41 31.61 -6.05 52.42
N LEU A 42 31.89 -5.18 51.44
CA LEU A 42 32.63 -5.54 50.23
C LEU A 42 34.12 -5.82 50.50
N ALA A 43 34.75 -5.05 51.39
CA ALA A 43 36.14 -5.25 51.80
C ALA A 43 36.33 -6.60 52.51
N LEU A 44 35.34 -7.06 53.29
CA LEU A 44 35.39 -8.38 53.93
C LEU A 44 35.20 -9.53 52.94
N LEU A 45 34.50 -9.29 51.84
CA LEU A 45 34.23 -10.27 50.78
C LEU A 45 35.45 -10.43 49.86
N TYR A 46 36.06 -9.32 49.45
CA TYR A 46 37.17 -9.26 48.50
C TYR A 46 38.54 -9.05 49.16
N HIS A 47 38.67 -9.34 50.46
CA HIS A 47 39.94 -9.15 51.18
C HIS A 47 41.04 -10.05 50.61
N PRO A 48 42.26 -9.52 50.35
CA PRO A 48 43.36 -10.31 49.76
C PRO A 48 43.77 -11.50 50.63
N ASP A 49 43.67 -11.37 51.95
CA ASP A 49 43.97 -12.47 52.91
C ASP A 49 43.00 -13.66 52.80
N LYS A 50 41.73 -13.40 52.47
CA LYS A 50 40.72 -14.46 52.32
C LYS A 50 40.69 -15.07 50.93
N GLN A 51 41.20 -14.35 49.93
CA GLN A 51 41.21 -14.75 48.53
C GLN A 51 42.61 -14.55 47.90
N PRO A 52 43.64 -15.24 48.41
CA PRO A 52 45.03 -15.02 47.99
C PRO A 52 45.30 -15.43 46.53
N ASP A 53 44.55 -16.41 46.01
CA ASP A 53 44.79 -16.97 44.66
C ASP A 53 44.01 -16.25 43.54
N ASN A 54 43.19 -15.23 43.86
CA ASN A 54 42.35 -14.55 42.88
C ASN A 54 42.82 -13.11 42.58
N PRO A 55 43.51 -12.87 41.45
CA PRO A 55 43.95 -11.52 41.07
C PRO A 55 42.79 -10.56 40.79
N GLN A 56 41.61 -11.07 40.43
CA GLN A 56 40.42 -10.22 40.20
C GLN A 56 39.87 -9.65 41.51
N SER A 57 39.95 -10.40 42.61
CA SER A 57 39.52 -9.94 43.93
C SER A 57 40.40 -8.80 44.42
N LEU A 58 41.71 -8.89 44.20
CA LEU A 58 42.66 -7.83 44.51
C LEU A 58 42.36 -6.56 43.71
N HIS A 59 42.10 -6.69 42.40
CA HIS A 59 41.73 -5.56 41.56
C HIS A 59 40.42 -4.90 42.02
N LYS A 60 39.37 -5.69 42.31
CA LYS A 60 38.10 -5.18 42.84
C LYS A 60 38.28 -4.47 44.18
N PHE A 61 39.09 -5.02 45.08
CA PHE A 61 39.38 -4.42 46.37
C PHE A 61 40.02 -3.03 46.22
N HIS A 62 40.95 -2.87 45.28
CA HIS A 62 41.52 -1.56 44.95
C HIS A 62 40.48 -0.57 44.41
N LEU A 63 39.59 -1.02 43.52
CA LEU A 63 38.51 -0.17 43.00
C LEU A 63 37.50 0.23 44.09
N ILE A 64 37.15 -0.68 44.99
CA ILE A 64 36.27 -0.41 46.15
C ILE A 64 36.91 0.61 47.10
N SER A 65 38.22 0.49 47.33
CA SER A 65 38.99 1.42 48.16
C SER A 65 39.05 2.81 47.53
N LEU A 66 39.27 2.87 46.21
CA LEU A 66 39.27 4.12 45.43
C LEU A 66 37.88 4.79 45.46
N ALA A 67 36.81 4.03 45.20
CA ALA A 67 35.44 4.54 45.19
C ALA A 67 35.04 5.11 46.55
N THR A 68 35.42 4.46 47.65
CA THR A 68 35.08 4.94 49.00
C THR A 68 35.93 6.12 49.45
N HIS A 69 37.16 6.23 48.96
CA HIS A 69 37.97 7.43 49.15
C HIS A 69 37.31 8.65 48.49
N VAL A 70 36.96 8.54 47.20
CA VAL A 70 36.37 9.65 46.42
C VAL A 70 34.96 9.99 46.90
N LEU A 71 34.11 9.00 47.17
CA LEU A 71 32.72 9.25 47.61
C LEU A 71 32.62 9.61 49.11
N GLY A 72 33.69 9.35 49.89
CA GLY A 72 33.76 9.63 51.32
C GLY A 72 34.08 11.09 51.65
N ASP A 73 34.80 11.78 50.78
CA ASP A 73 35.08 13.21 50.87
C ASP A 73 34.01 14.02 50.13
N SER A 74 33.42 15.02 50.82
CA SER A 74 32.39 15.88 50.22
C SER A 74 32.90 16.60 48.98
N SER A 75 34.12 17.12 49.00
CA SER A 75 34.64 17.92 47.88
C SER A 75 34.92 17.06 46.64
N LEU A 76 35.47 15.86 46.84
CA LEU A 76 35.73 14.91 45.76
C LEU A 76 34.44 14.32 45.18
N ARG A 77 33.47 14.03 46.05
CA ARG A 77 32.14 13.56 45.64
C ARG A 77 31.40 14.59 44.78
N ASP A 78 31.44 15.87 45.16
CA ASP A 78 30.79 16.93 44.38
C ASP A 78 31.41 17.09 42.99
N ALA A 79 32.75 17.02 42.90
CA ALA A 79 33.46 17.05 41.62
C ALA A 79 33.13 15.84 40.74
N TYR A 80 33.08 14.63 41.31
CA TYR A 80 32.69 13.41 40.60
C TYR A 80 31.23 13.47 40.11
N ASN A 81 30.30 13.91 40.97
CA ASN A 81 28.89 14.06 40.61
C ASN A 81 28.67 15.10 39.49
N GLY A 82 29.43 16.20 39.51
CA GLY A 82 29.40 17.20 38.44
C GLY A 82 29.86 16.61 37.10
N TRP A 83 30.96 15.86 37.11
CA TRP A 83 31.44 15.14 35.92
C TRP A 83 30.41 14.12 35.41
N LEU A 84 29.81 13.33 36.30
CA LEU A 84 28.82 12.31 35.95
C LEU A 84 27.57 12.93 35.33
N ARG A 85 27.05 14.04 35.90
CA ARG A 85 25.91 14.78 35.35
C ARG A 85 26.21 15.33 33.95
N ASN A 86 27.40 15.88 33.76
CA ASN A 86 27.82 16.37 32.45
C ASN A 86 27.88 15.21 31.44
N ARG A 87 28.47 14.06 31.82
CA ARG A 87 28.51 12.86 30.99
C ARG A 87 27.11 12.38 30.58
N GLU A 88 26.20 12.22 31.54
CA GLU A 88 24.82 11.82 31.28
C GLU A 88 24.08 12.81 30.36
N SER A 89 24.35 14.11 30.51
CA SER A 89 23.78 15.14 29.63
C SER A 89 24.32 15.05 28.19
N HIS A 90 25.61 14.75 28.01
CA HIS A 90 26.19 14.56 26.69
C HIS A 90 25.64 13.30 26.02
N GLU A 91 25.56 12.19 26.76
CA GLU A 91 25.00 10.93 26.25
C GLU A 91 23.54 11.05 25.81
N THR A 92 22.71 11.79 26.57
CA THR A 92 21.32 12.03 26.20
C THR A 92 21.20 12.91 24.96
N ASN A 93 21.98 13.99 24.89
CA ASN A 93 22.01 14.88 23.72
C ASN A 93 22.52 14.16 22.45
N ASP A 94 23.52 13.30 22.57
CA ASP A 94 24.06 12.52 21.45
C ASP A 94 23.07 11.47 20.94
N LYS A 95 22.33 10.81 21.84
CA LYS A 95 21.22 9.91 21.47
C LYS A 95 20.12 10.64 20.70
N VAL A 96 19.76 11.85 21.13
CA VAL A 96 18.77 12.67 20.41
C VAL A 96 19.29 13.09 19.04
N ARG A 97 20.56 13.56 18.98
CA ARG A 97 21.22 13.96 17.73
C ARG A 97 21.28 12.80 16.72
N THR A 98 21.72 11.62 17.16
CA THR A 98 21.81 10.43 16.30
C THR A 98 20.43 9.97 15.81
N ALA A 99 19.40 10.01 16.66
CA ALA A 99 18.03 9.74 16.25
C ALA A 99 17.53 10.73 15.18
N HIS A 100 17.86 12.02 15.31
CA HIS A 100 17.53 13.04 14.32
C HIS A 100 18.25 12.83 12.99
N ILE A 101 19.54 12.47 13.02
CA ILE A 101 20.33 12.16 11.82
C ILE A 101 19.72 10.95 11.10
N ASN A 102 19.43 9.87 11.82
CA ASN A 102 18.82 8.67 11.24
C ASN A 102 17.44 8.96 10.63
N LYS A 103 16.64 9.82 11.29
CA LYS A 103 15.35 10.26 10.77
C LYS A 103 15.49 11.08 9.49
N LEU A 104 16.51 11.93 9.40
CA LEU A 104 16.83 12.72 8.21
C LEU A 104 17.26 11.80 7.06
N HIS A 105 18.23 10.91 7.28
CA HIS A 105 18.69 9.96 6.26
C HIS A 105 17.55 9.09 5.72
N LYS A 106 16.63 8.64 6.60
CA LYS A 106 15.45 7.89 6.17
C LYS A 106 14.55 8.71 5.24
N ARG A 107 14.26 9.97 5.60
CA ARG A 107 13.46 10.86 4.75
C ARG A 107 14.11 11.13 3.40
N GLU A 108 15.42 11.35 3.37
CA GLU A 108 16.16 11.59 2.13
C GLU A 108 16.17 10.34 1.23
N ALA A 109 16.38 9.16 1.82
CA ALA A 109 16.31 7.90 1.08
C ALA A 109 14.91 7.67 0.51
N ASP A 110 13.85 7.89 1.29
CA ASP A 110 12.46 7.75 0.83
C ASP A 110 12.14 8.77 -0.28
N ALA A 111 12.60 10.02 -0.15
CA ALA A 111 12.42 11.05 -1.18
C ALA A 111 13.17 10.72 -2.48
N SER A 112 14.39 10.19 -2.39
CA SER A 112 15.16 9.75 -3.57
C SER A 112 14.53 8.56 -4.29
N ARG A 113 13.82 7.67 -3.55
CA ARG A 113 13.05 6.57 -4.14
C ARG A 113 11.84 7.09 -4.91
N ILE A 114 11.18 8.12 -4.39
CA ILE A 114 10.05 8.78 -5.06
C ILE A 114 10.52 9.47 -6.36
N SER A 115 11.71 10.08 -6.38
CA SER A 115 12.24 10.72 -7.59
C SER A 115 12.77 9.75 -8.65
N ASN A 116 13.21 8.55 -8.23
CA ASN A 116 13.73 7.50 -9.11
C ASN A 116 12.68 6.45 -9.48
N ASP A 117 11.39 6.78 -9.42
CA ASP A 117 10.35 5.91 -9.94
C ASP A 117 10.55 5.73 -11.46
N GLU A 118 11.19 4.63 -11.87
CA GLU A 118 11.34 4.24 -13.27
C GLU A 118 9.98 3.98 -13.95
N ASN A 119 8.89 3.90 -13.15
CA ASN A 119 7.51 3.85 -13.62
C ASN A 119 6.79 5.21 -13.61
N ALA A 120 7.50 6.33 -13.37
CA ALA A 120 6.93 7.65 -13.63
C ALA A 120 6.45 7.66 -15.08
N PRO A 121 5.13 7.78 -15.34
CA PRO A 121 4.60 7.58 -16.67
C PRO A 121 5.24 8.63 -17.56
N ASN A 122 5.97 8.15 -18.58
CA ASN A 122 6.84 8.99 -19.39
C ASN A 122 6.06 10.22 -19.86
N VAL A 123 6.32 11.36 -19.23
CA VAL A 123 5.50 12.58 -19.39
C VAL A 123 5.51 13.01 -20.85
N GLN A 124 6.60 12.73 -21.57
CA GLN A 124 6.73 12.97 -23.00
C GLN A 124 5.83 12.06 -23.83
N GLN A 125 5.64 10.79 -23.43
CA GLN A 125 4.69 9.89 -24.08
C GLN A 125 3.25 10.36 -23.86
N ILE A 126 2.90 10.75 -22.63
CA ILE A 126 1.57 11.31 -22.33
C ILE A 126 1.32 12.58 -23.13
N GLN A 127 2.32 13.47 -23.22
CA GLN A 127 2.20 14.72 -23.96
C GLN A 127 2.02 14.48 -25.46
N LYS A 128 2.85 13.63 -26.07
CA LYS A 128 2.72 13.26 -27.49
C LYS A 128 1.36 12.63 -27.79
N TYR A 129 0.87 11.80 -26.87
CA TYR A 129 -0.46 11.20 -26.99
C TYR A 129 -1.59 12.24 -26.87
N GLY A 130 -1.48 13.20 -25.96
CA GLY A 130 -2.43 14.32 -25.89
C GLY A 130 -2.44 15.18 -27.16
N GLU A 131 -1.28 15.39 -27.77
CA GLU A 131 -1.15 16.11 -29.04
C GLU A 131 -1.82 15.38 -30.20
N THR A 132 -1.67 14.06 -30.31
CA THR A 132 -2.35 13.28 -31.36
C THR A 132 -3.85 13.32 -31.19
N LEU A 133 -4.38 13.21 -29.96
CA LEU A 133 -5.82 13.35 -29.70
C LEU A 133 -6.36 14.73 -30.11
N ARG A 134 -5.62 15.80 -29.81
CA ARG A 134 -6.00 17.18 -30.23
C ARG A 134 -5.99 17.32 -31.75
N LYS A 135 -5.02 16.71 -32.44
CA LYS A 135 -4.96 16.69 -33.91
C LYS A 135 -6.14 15.93 -34.51
N LEU A 136 -6.46 14.74 -34.00
CA LEU A 136 -7.63 13.96 -34.45
C LEU A 136 -8.93 14.74 -34.27
N LYS A 137 -9.09 15.40 -33.11
CA LYS A 137 -10.21 16.30 -32.85
C LYS A 137 -10.28 17.46 -33.85
N HIS A 138 -9.13 18.10 -34.12
CA HIS A 138 -9.04 19.21 -35.08
C HIS A 138 -9.46 18.78 -36.50
N PHE A 139 -9.00 17.60 -36.94
CA PHE A 139 -9.34 17.03 -38.24
C PHE A 139 -10.70 16.31 -38.28
N LYS A 140 -11.48 16.34 -37.20
CA LYS A 140 -12.78 15.66 -37.06
C LYS A 140 -12.74 14.15 -37.35
N MET A 141 -11.61 13.51 -37.04
CA MET A 141 -11.43 12.06 -37.17
C MET A 141 -11.99 11.34 -35.93
N SER A 142 -12.59 10.16 -36.11
CA SER A 142 -13.12 9.35 -35.01
C SER A 142 -12.00 8.85 -34.09
N TYR A 143 -12.26 8.79 -32.78
CA TYR A 143 -11.30 8.40 -31.74
C TYR A 143 -11.13 6.86 -31.58
N GLY A 144 -11.71 6.05 -32.48
CA GLY A 144 -11.80 4.58 -32.35
C GLY A 144 -10.47 3.82 -32.23
N ASP A 145 -10.55 2.58 -31.72
CA ASP A 145 -9.49 1.63 -31.32
C ASP A 145 -8.06 1.90 -31.86
N TRP A 146 -7.35 2.77 -31.16
CA TRP A 146 -5.97 3.19 -31.50
C TRP A 146 -4.91 2.19 -31.03
N LYS A 147 -5.26 1.23 -30.15
CA LYS A 147 -4.35 0.16 -29.71
C LYS A 147 -3.90 -0.74 -30.87
N ASN A 148 -4.72 -0.81 -31.93
CA ASN A 148 -4.49 -1.61 -33.13
C ASN A 148 -4.35 -0.74 -34.40
N LEU A 149 -3.89 0.51 -34.28
CA LEU A 149 -3.73 1.41 -35.44
C LEU A 149 -2.70 0.92 -36.47
N ARG A 150 -1.95 -0.15 -36.18
CA ARG A 150 -0.97 -0.74 -37.11
C ARG A 150 -1.52 -1.82 -38.04
N GLU A 151 -2.80 -2.18 -37.94
CA GLU A 151 -3.39 -3.24 -38.79
C GLU A 151 -4.49 -2.76 -39.75
N SER A 152 -4.87 -1.48 -39.74
CA SER A 152 -5.94 -0.97 -40.62
C SER A 152 -5.46 -0.34 -41.92
N THR A 153 -4.15 -0.28 -42.20
CA THR A 153 -3.68 0.24 -43.49
C THR A 153 -3.75 -0.77 -44.63
N ASN A 154 -4.18 -2.02 -44.39
CA ASN A 154 -4.34 -3.06 -45.43
C ASN A 154 -5.53 -4.01 -45.19
N SER A 155 -6.70 -3.50 -44.82
CA SER A 155 -7.93 -4.31 -44.81
C SER A 155 -9.13 -3.54 -45.36
N SER A 156 -9.06 -3.30 -46.67
CA SER A 156 -10.26 -3.26 -47.49
C SER A 156 -11.01 -4.61 -47.34
N GLU A 157 -12.31 -4.52 -47.13
CA GLU A 157 -13.37 -5.53 -47.34
C GLU A 157 -13.94 -6.39 -46.20
N ASN A 158 -13.37 -6.48 -44.99
CA ASN A 158 -13.95 -7.33 -43.92
C ASN A 158 -13.98 -6.72 -42.51
N SER A 159 -14.19 -5.41 -42.37
CA SER A 159 -14.55 -4.84 -41.06
C SER A 159 -16.03 -5.09 -40.82
N GLN A 160 -16.36 -5.88 -39.79
CA GLN A 160 -17.74 -6.01 -39.33
C GLN A 160 -18.35 -4.62 -39.12
N PRO A 161 -19.63 -4.42 -39.49
CA PRO A 161 -20.27 -3.12 -39.40
C PRO A 161 -20.19 -2.59 -37.98
N VAL A 162 -19.68 -1.36 -37.81
CA VAL A 162 -19.54 -0.71 -36.50
C VAL A 162 -20.88 -0.75 -35.78
N HIS A 163 -20.94 -1.52 -34.69
CA HIS A 163 -22.16 -1.69 -33.92
C HIS A 163 -22.55 -0.36 -33.25
N LYS A 164 -23.54 0.34 -33.81
CA LYS A 164 -23.97 1.69 -33.41
C LYS A 164 -24.33 1.82 -31.92
N PHE A 165 -24.80 0.74 -31.31
CA PHE A 165 -25.27 0.70 -29.92
C PHE A 165 -24.43 -0.23 -29.04
N TYR A 166 -23.11 -0.26 -29.25
CA TYR A 166 -22.21 -1.23 -28.61
C TYR A 166 -22.40 -1.32 -27.09
N ASP A 167 -22.41 -0.18 -26.39
CA ASP A 167 -22.54 -0.14 -24.93
C ASP A 167 -23.92 -0.64 -24.45
N SER A 168 -25.00 -0.26 -25.13
CA SER A 168 -26.36 -0.67 -24.80
C SER A 168 -26.63 -2.14 -25.11
N SER A 169 -25.86 -2.73 -26.03
CA SER A 169 -25.92 -4.14 -26.40
C SER A 169 -24.95 -5.02 -25.61
N THR A 170 -24.16 -4.44 -24.70
CA THR A 170 -23.20 -5.20 -23.90
C THR A 170 -23.79 -5.61 -22.56
N LEU A 171 -23.71 -6.91 -22.25
CA LEU A 171 -24.00 -7.45 -20.93
C LEU A 171 -22.72 -7.94 -20.27
N ARG A 172 -22.55 -7.60 -18.99
CA ARG A 172 -21.55 -8.18 -18.09
C ARG A 172 -22.07 -9.54 -17.61
N ILE A 173 -21.26 -10.57 -17.79
CA ILE A 173 -21.56 -11.94 -17.40
C ILE A 173 -20.47 -12.38 -16.42
N GLU A 174 -20.89 -12.90 -15.28
CA GLU A 174 -20.00 -13.50 -14.28
C GLU A 174 -20.15 -15.01 -14.31
N LEU A 175 -19.05 -15.69 -14.63
CA LEU A 175 -18.98 -17.12 -14.90
C LEU A 175 -18.18 -17.82 -13.80
N ILE A 176 -18.55 -19.06 -13.48
CA ILE A 176 -17.74 -19.92 -12.61
C ILE A 176 -16.48 -20.36 -13.37
N ASN A 177 -15.31 -20.23 -12.75
CA ASN A 177 -14.02 -20.63 -13.30
C ASN A 177 -13.68 -22.10 -12.99
N ASP A 178 -14.57 -23.03 -13.34
CA ASP A 178 -14.37 -24.47 -13.06
C ASP A 178 -13.80 -25.21 -14.29
N ASP A 179 -14.17 -24.77 -15.49
CA ASP A 179 -13.79 -25.41 -16.74
C ASP A 179 -12.74 -24.59 -17.54
N PRO A 180 -11.70 -25.24 -18.09
CA PRO A 180 -10.70 -24.58 -18.93
C PRO A 180 -11.29 -24.02 -20.25
N THR A 181 -12.53 -24.39 -20.60
CA THR A 181 -13.25 -23.88 -21.78
C THR A 181 -13.68 -22.42 -21.64
N VAL A 182 -13.70 -21.89 -20.41
CA VAL A 182 -13.98 -20.47 -20.11
C VAL A 182 -12.81 -19.57 -20.54
N ALA A 183 -11.59 -20.10 -20.62
CA ALA A 183 -10.42 -19.32 -21.07
C ALA A 183 -10.41 -19.11 -22.59
N ASP A 184 -10.91 -20.08 -23.37
CA ASP A 184 -10.96 -19.96 -24.83
C ASP A 184 -12.17 -19.12 -25.28
N LYS A 185 -11.88 -17.98 -25.91
CA LYS A 185 -12.88 -17.01 -26.37
C LYS A 185 -13.84 -17.61 -27.39
N LEU A 186 -13.38 -18.49 -28.29
CA LEU A 186 -14.22 -19.02 -29.37
C LEU A 186 -15.23 -20.06 -28.84
N THR A 187 -14.78 -20.95 -27.97
CA THR A 187 -15.64 -21.93 -27.29
C THR A 187 -16.66 -21.23 -26.41
N LEU A 188 -16.23 -20.23 -25.62
CA LEU A 188 -17.14 -19.48 -24.78
C LEU A 188 -18.17 -18.69 -25.60
N LYS A 189 -17.75 -18.04 -26.70
CA LYS A 189 -18.67 -17.34 -27.61
C LYS A 189 -19.74 -18.28 -28.17
N THR A 190 -19.35 -19.49 -28.59
CA THR A 190 -20.28 -20.49 -29.13
C THR A 190 -21.22 -21.02 -28.04
N PHE A 191 -20.69 -21.30 -26.85
CA PHE A 191 -21.45 -21.75 -25.69
C PHE A 191 -22.50 -20.72 -25.29
N LEU A 192 -22.10 -19.45 -25.12
CA LEU A 192 -22.99 -18.36 -24.74
C LEU A 192 -24.04 -18.09 -25.82
N SER A 193 -23.67 -18.14 -27.11
CA SER A 193 -24.64 -17.96 -28.19
C SER A 193 -25.76 -19.02 -28.15
N ARG A 194 -25.38 -20.28 -27.91
CA ARG A 194 -26.33 -21.39 -27.73
C ARG A 194 -27.17 -21.23 -26.47
N LEU A 195 -26.55 -20.86 -25.35
CA LEU A 195 -27.21 -20.70 -24.06
C LEU A 195 -28.25 -19.56 -24.09
N PHE A 196 -27.90 -18.45 -24.75
CA PHE A 196 -28.75 -17.27 -24.85
C PHE A 196 -29.81 -17.38 -25.95
N GLU A 197 -29.81 -18.47 -26.71
CA GLU A 197 -30.71 -18.71 -27.85
C GLU A 197 -30.60 -17.57 -28.89
N VAL A 198 -29.38 -17.05 -29.11
CA VAL A 198 -29.09 -16.02 -30.10
C VAL A 198 -28.31 -16.61 -31.27
N GLN A 199 -28.46 -16.03 -32.47
CA GLN A 199 -27.78 -16.53 -33.67
C GLN A 199 -26.26 -16.47 -33.53
N GLU A 200 -25.74 -15.31 -33.12
CA GLU A 200 -24.34 -15.10 -32.83
C GLU A 200 -24.18 -13.88 -31.93
N LEU A 201 -23.15 -13.87 -31.08
CA LEU A 201 -22.68 -12.65 -30.43
C LEU A 201 -21.87 -11.80 -31.40
N TYR A 202 -22.09 -10.49 -31.40
CA TYR A 202 -21.28 -9.55 -32.17
C TYR A 202 -19.81 -9.62 -31.71
N ASP A 203 -19.59 -9.54 -30.39
CA ASP A 203 -18.26 -9.62 -29.79
C ASP A 203 -18.32 -10.20 -28.37
N LEU A 204 -17.19 -10.66 -27.87
CA LEU A 204 -17.00 -11.20 -26.52
C LEU A 204 -15.62 -10.80 -26.02
N TYR A 205 -15.52 -10.12 -24.89
CA TYR A 205 -14.21 -9.77 -24.33
C TYR A 205 -14.17 -9.93 -22.82
N TYR A 206 -12.99 -10.19 -22.28
CA TYR A 206 -12.79 -10.38 -20.84
C TYR A 206 -12.44 -9.07 -20.14
N SER A 207 -12.77 -8.98 -18.86
CA SER A 207 -12.25 -7.92 -18.00
C SER A 207 -10.73 -8.04 -17.87
N SER A 208 -10.03 -6.89 -17.92
CA SER A 208 -8.58 -6.82 -17.71
C SER A 208 -8.13 -7.20 -16.30
N ARG A 209 -9.08 -7.32 -15.35
CA ARG A 209 -8.83 -7.67 -13.96
C ARG A 209 -8.93 -9.17 -13.67
N ASN A 210 -9.37 -9.97 -14.63
CA ASN A 210 -9.55 -11.40 -14.42
C ASN A 210 -8.19 -12.10 -14.27
N ASP A 211 -8.11 -13.03 -13.31
CA ASP A 211 -7.03 -13.98 -13.17
C ASP A 211 -7.57 -15.41 -13.25
N PHE A 212 -7.44 -16.04 -14.42
CA PHE A 212 -7.92 -17.40 -14.67
C PHE A 212 -7.28 -18.48 -13.80
N GLN A 213 -6.16 -18.21 -13.12
CA GLN A 213 -5.48 -19.20 -12.27
C GLN A 213 -5.96 -19.14 -10.81
N ASN A 214 -6.28 -17.94 -10.33
CA ASN A 214 -6.53 -17.69 -8.91
C ASN A 214 -7.99 -17.32 -8.60
N ASP A 215 -8.72 -16.76 -9.57
CA ASP A 215 -10.10 -16.33 -9.35
C ASP A 215 -11.07 -17.50 -9.49
N GLU A 216 -12.00 -17.62 -8.55
CA GLU A 216 -13.13 -18.57 -8.63
C GLU A 216 -14.16 -18.16 -9.70
N THR A 217 -14.20 -16.87 -10.07
CA THR A 217 -15.15 -16.32 -11.03
C THR A 217 -14.48 -15.45 -12.08
N ILE A 218 -14.99 -15.48 -13.30
CA ILE A 218 -14.46 -14.73 -14.44
C ILE A 218 -15.52 -13.80 -14.98
N VAL A 219 -15.13 -12.54 -15.22
CA VAL A 219 -16.02 -11.53 -15.79
C VAL A 219 -15.81 -11.39 -17.29
N ALA A 220 -16.83 -11.71 -18.07
CA ALA A 220 -16.87 -11.50 -19.51
C ALA A 220 -17.91 -10.45 -19.88
N TYR A 221 -17.71 -9.81 -21.03
CA TYR A 221 -18.63 -8.85 -21.63
C TYR A 221 -19.07 -9.41 -22.98
N ALA A 222 -20.34 -9.79 -23.08
CA ALA A 222 -20.93 -10.25 -24.33
C ALA A 222 -21.69 -9.12 -25.00
N VAL A 223 -21.40 -8.88 -26.27
CA VAL A 223 -22.04 -7.86 -27.10
C VAL A 223 -23.01 -8.56 -28.04
N LEU A 224 -24.29 -8.23 -27.90
CA LEU A 224 -25.36 -8.74 -28.76
C LEU A 224 -25.49 -7.90 -30.04
N MET A 225 -26.23 -8.41 -31.03
CA MET A 225 -26.40 -7.73 -32.33
C MET A 225 -27.31 -6.51 -32.25
N SER A 226 -28.18 -6.44 -31.23
CA SER A 226 -29.05 -5.29 -31.01
C SER A 226 -29.32 -5.04 -29.52
N PRO A 227 -29.67 -3.80 -29.12
CA PRO A 227 -30.04 -3.52 -27.73
C PRO A 227 -31.30 -4.25 -27.29
N GLN A 228 -32.19 -4.55 -28.23
CA GLN A 228 -33.43 -5.29 -27.99
C GLN A 228 -33.12 -6.73 -27.57
N GLU A 229 -32.18 -7.40 -28.24
CA GLU A 229 -31.72 -8.73 -27.84
C GLU A 229 -31.10 -8.72 -26.44
N ALA A 230 -30.26 -7.73 -26.14
CA ALA A 230 -29.66 -7.59 -24.82
C ALA A 230 -30.71 -7.40 -23.72
N GLN A 231 -31.72 -6.57 -23.98
CA GLN A 231 -32.83 -6.35 -23.06
C GLN A 231 -33.66 -7.63 -22.84
N GLN A 232 -34.04 -8.31 -23.92
CA GLN A 232 -34.82 -9.56 -23.84
C GLN A 232 -34.04 -10.64 -23.08
N LEU A 233 -32.72 -10.75 -23.32
CA LEU A 233 -31.87 -11.67 -22.60
C LEU A 233 -31.79 -11.35 -21.10
N PHE A 234 -31.58 -10.08 -20.75
CA PHE A 234 -31.51 -9.64 -19.36
C PHE A 234 -32.85 -9.83 -18.62
N GLN A 235 -33.98 -9.59 -19.30
CA GLN A 235 -35.30 -9.84 -18.75
C GLN A 235 -35.52 -11.34 -18.51
N ARG A 236 -35.20 -12.21 -19.49
CA ARG A 236 -35.27 -13.67 -19.34
C ARG A 236 -34.42 -14.16 -18.16
N TRP A 237 -33.20 -13.64 -18.02
CA TRP A 237 -32.32 -13.95 -16.88
C TRP A 237 -32.97 -13.56 -15.55
N THR A 238 -33.52 -12.36 -15.46
CA THR A 238 -34.15 -11.84 -14.23
C THR A 238 -35.38 -12.67 -13.83
N GLU A 239 -36.17 -13.12 -14.82
CA GLU A 239 -37.36 -13.94 -14.59
C GLU A 239 -37.04 -15.42 -14.29
N ARG A 240 -35.94 -15.96 -14.83
CA ARG A 240 -35.61 -17.41 -14.79
C ARG A 240 -34.32 -17.75 -14.04
N ARG A 241 -33.84 -16.88 -13.15
CA ARG A 241 -32.56 -16.98 -12.44
C ARG A 241 -32.27 -18.35 -11.78
N ASN A 242 -33.30 -19.12 -11.44
CA ASN A 242 -33.17 -20.41 -10.74
C ASN A 242 -33.40 -21.65 -11.63
N THR A 243 -33.41 -21.53 -12.96
CA THR A 243 -33.58 -22.70 -13.86
C THR A 243 -32.28 -23.43 -14.15
N GLU A 244 -32.35 -24.76 -14.29
CA GLU A 244 -31.18 -25.65 -14.40
C GLU A 244 -30.24 -25.38 -15.59
N GLY A 245 -30.67 -24.60 -16.58
CA GLY A 245 -29.88 -24.30 -17.79
C GLY A 245 -28.72 -23.35 -17.56
N TRP A 246 -28.71 -22.54 -16.49
CA TRP A 246 -27.76 -21.43 -16.32
C TRP A 246 -26.76 -21.67 -15.17
N LYS A 247 -26.54 -22.93 -14.77
CA LYS A 247 -25.71 -23.28 -13.59
C LYS A 247 -24.28 -22.73 -13.64
N SER A 248 -23.70 -22.52 -14.83
CA SER A 248 -22.35 -21.96 -15.00
C SER A 248 -22.29 -20.43 -14.89
N ILE A 249 -23.44 -19.74 -14.86
CA ILE A 249 -23.55 -18.28 -14.78
C ILE A 249 -24.00 -17.88 -13.37
N ILE A 250 -23.18 -17.07 -12.71
CA ILE A 250 -23.46 -16.53 -11.37
C ILE A 250 -24.34 -15.30 -11.48
N ASP A 251 -23.97 -14.38 -12.38
CA ASP A 251 -24.67 -13.12 -12.56
C ASP A 251 -24.63 -12.62 -13.99
N ILE A 252 -25.68 -11.90 -14.38
CA ILE A 252 -25.72 -11.11 -15.61
C ILE A 252 -26.23 -9.73 -15.23
N ALA A 253 -25.47 -8.72 -15.61
CA ALA A 253 -25.78 -7.32 -15.37
C ALA A 253 -25.58 -6.50 -16.65
N PRO A 254 -26.30 -5.38 -16.82
CA PRO A 254 -25.99 -4.43 -17.88
C PRO A 254 -24.60 -3.83 -17.67
N ARG A 255 -23.91 -3.49 -18.77
CA ARG A 255 -22.58 -2.87 -18.71
C ARG A 255 -22.58 -1.57 -17.90
N ILE A 256 -23.66 -0.80 -17.99
CA ILE A 256 -23.87 0.40 -17.18
C ILE A 256 -24.84 0.02 -16.05
N PRO A 257 -24.42 0.09 -14.78
CA PRO A 257 -25.28 -0.22 -13.65
C PRO A 257 -26.57 0.62 -13.61
N LEU A 258 -27.72 -0.05 -13.42
CA LEU A 258 -29.03 0.60 -13.40
C LEU A 258 -29.21 1.60 -12.25
N HIS A 259 -28.48 1.43 -11.15
CA HIS A 259 -28.59 2.33 -9.99
C HIS A 259 -28.13 3.76 -10.31
N TYR A 260 -27.28 3.96 -11.33
CA TYR A 260 -26.94 5.30 -11.81
C TYR A 260 -28.15 6.06 -12.37
N TYR A 261 -29.22 5.34 -12.73
CA TYR A 261 -30.46 5.91 -13.26
C TYR A 261 -31.64 5.76 -12.29
N ALA A 262 -31.42 5.33 -11.04
CA ALA A 262 -32.50 5.12 -10.07
C ALA A 262 -33.31 6.38 -9.74
N GLY A 263 -32.73 7.57 -9.95
CA GLY A 263 -33.40 8.86 -9.79
C GLY A 263 -33.94 9.48 -11.09
N PHE A 264 -33.84 8.78 -12.23
CA PHE A 264 -34.31 9.29 -13.51
C PHE A 264 -35.83 9.08 -13.64
N THR A 265 -36.60 10.01 -13.09
CA THR A 265 -38.07 10.04 -13.16
C THR A 265 -38.60 10.87 -14.33
N ASP A 266 -37.72 11.53 -15.07
CA ASP A 266 -38.11 12.42 -16.15
C ASP A 266 -38.62 11.61 -17.34
N ARG A 267 -39.94 11.55 -17.48
CA ARG A 267 -40.55 11.30 -18.78
C ARG A 267 -40.32 12.54 -19.63
N VAL A 268 -39.21 12.57 -20.36
CA VAL A 268 -39.00 13.58 -21.37
C VAL A 268 -39.91 13.22 -22.53
N ASP A 269 -41.06 13.90 -22.63
CA ASP A 269 -41.89 13.82 -23.82
C ASP A 269 -41.01 14.18 -25.02
N LEU A 270 -41.00 13.30 -26.03
CA LEU A 270 -40.27 13.53 -27.27
C LEU A 270 -40.69 14.90 -27.81
N ASN A 271 -39.70 15.72 -28.19
CA ASN A 271 -39.99 16.98 -28.89
C ASN A 271 -41.01 16.69 -29.99
N PRO A 272 -42.12 17.45 -30.08
CA PRO A 272 -43.24 17.12 -30.98
C PRO A 272 -42.81 16.93 -32.44
N LYS A 273 -41.74 17.62 -32.89
CA LYS A 273 -41.16 17.40 -34.23
C LYS A 273 -40.50 16.03 -34.38
N ILE A 274 -39.79 15.57 -33.35
CA ILE A 274 -39.14 14.26 -33.31
C ILE A 274 -40.20 13.16 -33.16
N ALA A 275 -41.22 13.37 -32.32
CA ALA A 275 -42.34 12.47 -32.16
C ALA A 275 -43.10 12.26 -33.49
N ALA A 276 -43.39 13.36 -34.20
CA ALA A 276 -44.01 13.31 -35.53
C ALA A 276 -43.13 12.59 -36.56
N MET A 277 -41.81 12.83 -36.55
CA MET A 277 -40.87 12.12 -37.44
C MET A 277 -40.80 10.61 -37.16
N VAL A 278 -40.82 10.20 -35.88
CA VAL A 278 -40.81 8.79 -35.49
C VAL A 278 -42.13 8.10 -35.87
N ASN A 279 -43.24 8.80 -35.75
CA ASN A 279 -44.57 8.29 -36.13
C ASN A 279 -44.87 8.43 -37.62
N ASN A 280 -43.95 9.00 -38.41
CA ASN A 280 -44.12 9.26 -39.84
C ASN A 280 -45.32 10.18 -40.17
N ASP A 281 -45.66 11.09 -39.26
CA ASP A 281 -46.73 12.06 -39.44
C ASP A 281 -46.30 13.16 -40.44
N THR A 282 -47.24 13.65 -41.25
CA THR A 282 -46.94 14.70 -42.24
C THR A 282 -46.61 16.02 -41.56
N ILE A 283 -45.38 16.50 -41.76
CA ILE A 283 -44.91 17.77 -41.21
C ILE A 283 -45.49 18.89 -42.07
N VAL A 284 -46.46 19.64 -41.54
CA VAL A 284 -46.93 20.88 -42.16
C VAL A 284 -45.88 21.96 -41.91
N ILE A 285 -45.28 22.47 -42.98
CA ILE A 285 -44.28 23.55 -42.93
C ILE A 285 -45.04 24.87 -43.13
N GLU A 286 -44.99 25.75 -42.13
CA GLU A 286 -45.37 27.17 -42.25
C GLU A 286 -44.27 27.99 -42.94
#